data_AF-A0A7V7JLM3-F1
#
_entry.id   AF-A0A7V7JLM3-F1
#
_cell.length_a   1.000
_cell.length_b   1.000
_cell.length_c   1.000
_cell.angle_alpha   90.00
_cell.angle_beta   90.00
_cell.angle_gamma   90.00
#
_symmetry.space_group_name_H-M   'P 1'
#
loop_
_entity.id
_entity.type
_entity.pdbx_description
1 polymer ?
#
loop_
_entity_poly.entity_id
_entity_poly.type
_entity_poly.pdbx_seq_one_letter_code
_entity_poly.pdbx_strand_id
1 'polypeptide(L)'
;MLRLLSCLACLALAACAAAPEWVNPELPAVRQGSDLTACRRLADREIAPGAATEPGAERSSDPMKMFDRIDTGRRFDSLVADCMTDRGYHRAP
;
A
#
# COMPACT_ATOMS: atom_id res chain seq x y z
N MET A 1 -20.97 7.90 -36.46
CA MET A 1 -20.97 6.64 -35.67
C MET A 1 -19.57 6.10 -35.40
N LEU A 2 -18.59 6.26 -36.30
CA LEU A 2 -17.21 5.78 -36.12
C LEU A 2 -16.46 6.38 -34.90
N ARG A 3 -16.81 7.61 -34.47
CA ARG A 3 -16.17 8.27 -33.31
C ARG A 3 -16.57 7.69 -31.95
N LEU A 4 -17.76 7.10 -31.81
CA LEU A 4 -18.22 6.49 -30.56
C LEU A 4 -17.50 5.17 -30.26
N LEU A 5 -17.17 4.40 -31.30
CA LEU A 5 -16.40 3.15 -31.18
C LEU A 5 -14.98 3.40 -30.65
N SER A 6 -14.37 4.54 -31.00
CA SER A 6 -13.01 4.88 -30.55
C SER A 6 -12.94 5.18 -29.05
N CYS A 7 -13.99 5.74 -28.44
CA CYS A 7 -14.03 5.99 -26.99
C CYS A 7 -14.23 4.71 -26.19
N LEU A 8 -15.01 3.74 -26.68
CA LEU A 8 -15.19 2.46 -25.99
C LEU A 8 -13.90 1.63 -25.94
N ALA A 9 -13.06 1.72 -26.97
CA ALA A 9 -11.78 1.02 -27.00
C ALA A 9 -10.82 1.50 -25.88
N CYS A 10 -10.80 2.79 -25.55
CA CYS A 10 -9.94 3.32 -24.49
C CYS A 10 -10.38 2.89 -23.07
N LEU A 11 -11.68 2.69 -22.84
CA LEU A 11 -12.21 2.23 -21.55
C LEU A 11 -11.90 0.75 -21.29
N ALA A 12 -11.80 -0.07 -22.35
CA ALA A 12 -11.48 -1.49 -22.22
C ALA A 12 -10.04 -1.75 -21.77
N LEU A 13 -9.09 -0.84 -22.07
CA LEU A 13 -7.69 -0.98 -21.64
C LEU A 13 -7.43 -0.51 -20.21
N ALA A 14 -8.34 0.28 -19.61
CA ALA A 14 -8.20 0.72 -18.22
C ALA A 14 -8.42 -0.41 -17.19
N ALA A 15 -8.95 -1.56 -17.62
CA ALA A 15 -9.14 -2.74 -16.77
C ALA A 15 -7.85 -3.54 -16.53
N CYS A 16 -6.76 -3.26 -17.25
CA CYS A 16 -5.43 -3.79 -16.96
C CYS A 16 -4.72 -2.91 -15.92
N ALA A 17 -5.42 -2.63 -14.81
CA ALA A 17 -4.91 -1.76 -13.76
C ALA A 17 -4.19 -2.58 -12.71
N ALA A 18 -2.85 -2.53 -12.78
CA ALA A 18 -1.87 -2.95 -11.78
C ALA A 18 -1.97 -4.41 -11.28
N ALA A 19 -0.91 -5.19 -11.55
CA ALA A 19 -0.76 -6.49 -10.90
C ALA A 19 -0.80 -6.31 -9.37
N PRO A 20 -1.54 -7.15 -8.64
CA PRO A 20 -1.62 -7.06 -7.19
C PRO A 20 -0.23 -7.32 -6.57
N GLU A 21 0.24 -6.44 -5.68
CA GLU A 21 1.53 -6.61 -4.99
C GLU A 21 1.58 -7.86 -4.11
N TRP A 22 0.42 -8.29 -3.60
CA TRP A 22 0.25 -9.41 -2.68
C TRP A 22 -0.74 -10.42 -3.25
N VAL A 23 -0.41 -11.71 -3.23
CA VAL A 23 -1.22 -12.78 -3.80
C VAL A 23 -1.41 -13.88 -2.77
N ASN A 24 -2.65 -14.34 -2.63
CA ASN A 24 -3.00 -15.57 -1.91
C ASN A 24 -3.91 -16.39 -2.84
N PRO A 25 -3.45 -17.54 -3.38
CA PRO A 25 -4.21 -18.32 -4.36
C PRO A 25 -5.44 -19.02 -3.75
N GLU A 26 -5.51 -19.12 -2.42
CA GLU A 26 -6.60 -19.78 -1.71
C GLU A 26 -7.75 -18.79 -1.37
N LEU A 27 -7.51 -17.49 -1.52
CA LEU A 27 -8.49 -16.44 -1.19
C LEU A 27 -8.97 -15.68 -2.43
N PRO A 28 -10.23 -15.21 -2.45
CA PRO A 28 -10.71 -14.31 -3.49
C PRO A 28 -9.90 -13.02 -3.57
N ALA A 29 -9.48 -12.62 -4.77
CA ALA A 29 -8.67 -11.42 -5.00
C ALA A 29 -9.31 -10.13 -4.44
N VAL A 30 -10.65 -10.05 -4.41
CA VAL A 30 -11.38 -8.92 -3.82
C VAL A 30 -11.07 -8.71 -2.32
N ARG A 31 -10.66 -9.76 -1.60
CA ARG A 31 -10.34 -9.69 -0.17
C ARG A 31 -9.00 -9.01 0.10
N GLN A 32 -8.04 -9.13 -0.83
CA GLN A 32 -6.68 -8.61 -0.68
C GLN A 32 -6.64 -7.14 -0.31
N GLY A 33 -7.44 -6.29 -0.98
CA GLY A 33 -7.46 -4.85 -0.70
C GLY A 33 -7.95 -4.51 0.71
N SER A 34 -8.95 -5.25 1.20
CA SER A 34 -9.47 -5.11 2.56
C SER A 34 -8.44 -5.56 3.60
N ASP A 35 -7.79 -6.70 3.36
CA ASP A 35 -6.78 -7.25 4.27
C ASP A 35 -5.52 -6.37 4.34
N LEU A 36 -5.04 -5.88 3.20
CA LEU A 36 -3.93 -4.92 3.15
C LEU A 36 -4.26 -3.63 3.91
N THR A 37 -5.49 -3.12 3.76
CA THR A 37 -5.94 -1.94 4.50
C THR A 37 -6.00 -2.20 6.00
N ALA A 38 -6.44 -3.39 6.42
CA ALA A 38 -6.47 -3.79 7.83
C ALA A 38 -5.05 -3.91 8.41
N CYS A 39 -4.12 -4.53 7.67
CA CYS A 39 -2.71 -4.65 8.07
C CYS A 39 -2.02 -3.29 8.18
N ARG A 40 -2.28 -2.35 7.25
CA ARG A 40 -1.78 -0.97 7.35
C ARG A 40 -2.26 -0.27 8.62
N ARG A 41 -3.55 -0.38 8.94
CA ARG A 41 -4.12 0.17 10.19
C ARG A 41 -3.59 -0.49 11.46
N LEU A 42 -3.12 -1.74 11.37
CA LEU A 42 -2.47 -2.42 12.48
C LEU A 42 -1.05 -1.86 12.66
N ALA A 43 -0.27 -1.81 11.58
CA ALA A 43 1.08 -1.24 11.57
C ALA A 43 1.10 0.22 12.05
N ASP A 44 0.13 1.04 11.61
CA ASP A 44 -0.04 2.42 12.09
C ASP A 44 -0.19 2.47 13.61
N ARG A 45 -0.99 1.57 14.20
CA ARG A 45 -1.21 1.51 15.65
C ARG A 45 0.03 1.08 16.42
N GLU A 46 0.84 0.20 15.86
CA GLU A 46 2.07 -0.30 16.49
C GLU A 46 3.21 0.72 16.45
N ILE A 47 3.27 1.56 15.42
CA ILE A 47 4.29 2.60 15.25
C ILE A 47 3.90 3.92 15.95
N ALA A 48 2.62 4.10 16.27
CA ALA A 48 2.07 5.35 16.80
C ALA A 48 2.40 5.79 18.26
N PRO A 49 3.22 5.15 19.13
CA PRO A 49 3.44 5.72 20.46
C PRO A 49 4.29 7.00 20.52
N GLY A 50 4.65 7.63 19.38
CA GLY A 50 5.44 8.89 19.39
C GLY A 50 5.54 9.69 18.08
N ALA A 51 4.95 9.22 16.98
CA ALA A 51 5.13 9.81 15.64
C ALA A 51 4.07 10.86 15.27
N ALA A 52 3.62 11.68 16.23
CA ALA A 52 2.83 12.87 15.90
C ALA A 52 3.74 13.84 15.14
N THR A 53 3.74 13.73 13.81
CA THR A 53 4.47 14.62 12.92
C THR A 53 3.84 16.01 13.07
N GLU A 54 4.58 16.95 13.64
CA GLU A 54 4.09 18.33 13.76
C GLU A 54 3.74 18.88 12.37
N PRO A 55 2.63 19.63 12.23
CA PRO A 55 2.24 20.24 10.96
C PRO A 55 3.41 21.09 10.41
N GLY A 56 3.95 20.71 9.25
CA GLY A 56 5.08 21.41 8.61
C GLY A 56 6.42 20.67 8.60
N ALA A 57 6.55 19.54 9.30
CA ALA A 57 7.77 18.71 9.26
C ALA A 57 7.99 17.97 7.92
N GLU A 58 7.01 17.98 7.02
CA GLU A 58 7.07 17.38 5.68
C GLU A 58 8.20 17.96 4.82
N ARG A 59 8.57 19.24 5.04
CA ARG A 59 9.62 19.97 4.32
C ARG A 59 10.86 20.29 5.18
N SER A 60 11.07 19.55 6.27
CA SER A 60 12.25 19.75 7.10
C SER A 60 13.51 19.27 6.36
N SER A 61 14.51 20.15 6.20
CA SER A 61 15.84 19.81 5.67
C SER A 61 16.77 19.23 6.74
N ASP A 62 16.23 18.84 7.90
CA ASP A 62 16.97 18.22 8.99
C ASP A 62 17.29 16.75 8.62
N PRO A 63 18.57 16.39 8.45
CA PRO A 63 18.97 15.04 8.08
C PRO A 63 18.53 13.97 9.10
N MET A 64 18.43 14.33 10.38
CA MET A 64 18.02 13.37 11.43
C MET A 64 16.54 13.01 11.28
N LYS A 65 15.68 14.01 11.08
CA LYS A 65 14.24 13.79 10.86
C LYS A 65 13.97 13.01 9.56
N MET A 66 14.82 13.19 8.54
CA MET A 66 14.73 12.38 7.32
C MET A 66 15.12 10.93 7.58
N PHE A 67 16.18 10.68 8.33
CA PHE A 67 16.59 9.33 8.73
C PHE A 67 15.50 8.64 9.56
N ASP A 68 14.94 9.32 10.56
CA ASP A 68 13.85 8.79 11.39
C ASP A 68 12.62 8.44 10.56
N ARG A 69 12.28 9.26 9.55
CA ARG A 69 11.18 8.97 8.62
C ARG A 69 11.45 7.71 7.79
N ILE A 70 12.68 7.54 7.29
CA ILE A 70 13.07 6.36 6.51
C ILE A 70 13.01 5.11 7.38
N ASP A 71 13.54 5.16 8.60
CA ASP A 71 13.52 4.02 9.52
C ASP A 71 12.08 3.66 9.92
N THR A 72 11.27 4.67 10.25
CA THR A 72 9.84 4.49 10.57
C THR A 72 9.08 3.89 9.39
N GLY A 73 9.34 4.36 8.16
CA GLY A 73 8.75 3.81 6.94
C GLY A 73 9.12 2.33 6.74
N ARG A 74 10.40 1.96 6.95
CA ARG A 74 10.83 0.56 6.84
C ARG A 74 10.17 -0.33 7.88
N ARG A 75 10.03 0.14 9.12
CA ARG A 75 9.31 -0.59 10.16
C ARG A 75 7.85 -0.78 9.80
N PHE A 76 7.21 0.25 9.27
CA PHE A 76 5.82 0.17 8.80
C PHE A 76 5.66 -0.89 7.72
N ASP A 77 6.52 -0.86 6.70
CA ASP A 77 6.50 -1.82 5.61
C ASP A 77 6.75 -3.25 6.09
N SER A 78 7.63 -3.44 7.08
CA SER A 78 7.88 -4.75 7.72
C SER A 78 6.64 -5.27 8.43
N LEU A 79 5.98 -4.46 9.25
CA LEU A 79 4.77 -4.86 9.99
C LEU A 79 3.62 -5.21 9.05
N VAL A 80 3.46 -4.45 7.96
CA VAL A 80 2.48 -4.78 6.92
C VAL A 80 2.82 -6.11 6.25
N ALA A 81 4.10 -6.34 5.92
CA ALA A 81 4.54 -7.58 5.29
C ALA A 81 4.32 -8.79 6.20
N ASP A 82 4.62 -8.68 7.49
CA ASP A 82 4.42 -9.73 8.48
C ASP A 82 2.93 -10.07 8.63
N CYS A 83 2.07 -9.06 8.77
CA CYS A 83 0.62 -9.24 8.83
C CYS A 83 0.03 -9.88 7.57
N MET A 84 0.50 -9.48 6.38
CA MET A 84 0.06 -10.08 5.11
C MET A 84 0.52 -11.54 4.99
N THR A 85 1.74 -11.83 5.41
CA THR A 85 2.31 -13.18 5.40
C THR A 85 1.57 -14.11 6.35
N ASP A 86 1.21 -13.65 7.56
CA ASP A 86 0.41 -14.40 8.54
C ASP A 86 -0.98 -14.77 7.98
N ARG A 87 -1.53 -13.91 7.11
CA ARG A 87 -2.78 -14.15 6.37
C ARG A 87 -2.61 -15.03 5.12
N GLY A 88 -1.42 -15.58 4.89
CA GLY A 88 -1.11 -16.45 3.76
C GLY A 88 -0.92 -15.71 2.43
N TYR A 89 -0.72 -14.39 2.44
CA TYR A 89 -0.34 -13.67 1.24
C TYR A 89 1.18 -13.72 1.01
N HIS A 90 1.57 -13.75 -0.26
CA HIS A 90 2.96 -13.69 -0.71
C HIS A 90 3.13 -12.51 -1.66
N ARG A 91 4.33 -11.95 -1.75
CA ARG A 91 4.60 -10.92 -2.77
C ARG A 91 4.43 -11.53 -4.16
N ALA A 92 3.74 -10.81 -5.03
CA ALA A 92 3.66 -11.18 -6.44
C ALA A 92 5.08 -11.19 -7.04
N PRO A 93 5.37 -12.14 -7.94
CA PRO A 93 6.62 -12.19 -8.68
C PRO A 93 6.78 -11.01 -9.66
#